data_AF-A0A922Z3Y8-F1
#
_entry.id   AF-A0A922Z3Y8-F1
#
_cell.length_a   1.000
_cell.length_b   1.000
_cell.length_c   1.000
_cell.angle_alpha   90.00
_cell.angle_beta   90.00
_cell.angle_gamma   90.00
#
_symmetry.space_group_name_H-M   'P 1'
#
loop_
_entity.id
_entity.type
_entity.pdbx_description
1 polymer ?
#
loop_
_entity_poly.entity_id
_entity_poly.type
_entity_poly.pdbx_seq_one_letter_code
_entity_poly.pdbx_strand_id
1 'polypeptide(L)'
;MHLNELKALHVSEVLKQAEALEIENTGRMRKQELMFAIIKKRAKGGELVNADGVLEVLPDGFGFLRAPDTSYTASTDDIYISPSQIRRFNLHTGDMIEGEVRIPKDGERYFALNKLDKINGLPPEDNKHKIMFENLTPLFPKEQMRLERDIKSDENITGRVIDIISPIGRGQRALIVAPPKSGKTVMMQHICHAIAANHP
;
A
#
# COMPACT_ATOMS: atom_id res chain seq x y z
N MET A 1 13.97 4.82 11.26
CA MET A 1 14.10 3.62 10.41
C MET A 1 12.74 3.24 9.83
N HIS A 2 12.66 2.71 8.60
CA HIS A 2 11.39 2.26 8.01
C HIS A 2 11.28 0.73 7.99
N LEU A 3 10.18 0.16 8.51
CA LEU A 3 9.95 -1.28 8.59
C LEU A 3 9.90 -1.92 7.21
N ASN A 4 9.21 -1.26 6.27
CA ASN A 4 9.03 -1.79 4.91
C ASN A 4 10.35 -1.89 4.12
N GLU A 5 11.33 -1.03 4.42
CA GLU A 5 12.69 -1.16 3.84
C GLU A 5 13.36 -2.44 4.30
N LEU A 6 13.25 -2.79 5.59
CA LEU A 6 13.82 -4.02 6.14
C LEU A 6 13.12 -5.27 5.56
N LYS A 7 11.80 -5.18 5.32
CA LYS A 7 11.03 -6.25 4.67
C LYS A 7 11.46 -6.46 3.21
N ALA A 8 11.75 -5.40 2.47
CA ALA A 8 12.17 -5.47 1.07
C ALA A 8 13.55 -6.13 0.86
N LEU A 9 14.41 -6.14 1.88
CA LEU A 9 15.75 -6.72 1.78
C LEU A 9 15.74 -8.25 1.62
N HIS A 10 16.69 -8.77 0.85
CA HIS A 10 16.95 -10.20 0.79
C HIS A 10 17.45 -10.72 2.16
N VAL A 11 17.14 -11.99 2.48
CA VAL A 11 17.46 -12.60 3.79
C VAL A 11 18.94 -12.47 4.15
N SER A 12 19.84 -12.57 3.15
CA SER A 12 21.29 -12.41 3.36
C SER A 12 21.68 -11.03 3.87
N GLU A 13 21.02 -9.96 3.42
CA GLU A 13 21.29 -8.59 3.87
C GLU A 13 20.73 -8.36 5.27
N VAL A 14 19.56 -8.94 5.57
CA VAL A 14 18.98 -8.91 6.92
C VAL A 14 19.90 -9.63 7.92
N LEU A 15 20.47 -10.78 7.54
CA LEU A 15 21.44 -11.52 8.35
C LEU A 15 22.70 -10.68 8.64
N LYS A 16 23.30 -10.06 7.61
CA LYS A 16 24.45 -9.17 7.77
C LYS A 16 24.15 -8.02 8.73
N GLN A 17 22.97 -7.40 8.64
CA GLN A 17 22.57 -6.35 9.56
C GLN A 17 22.38 -6.87 10.99
N ALA A 18 21.86 -8.09 11.16
CA ALA A 18 21.72 -8.71 12.47
C ALA A 18 23.08 -9.02 13.12
N GLU A 19 24.03 -9.53 12.33
CA GLU A 19 25.41 -9.80 12.78
C GLU A 19 26.13 -8.51 13.15
N ALA A 20 25.99 -7.44 12.35
CA ALA A 20 26.56 -6.12 12.64
C ALA A 20 25.99 -5.48 13.92
N LEU A 21 24.80 -5.88 14.34
CA LEU A 21 24.16 -5.45 15.60
C LEU A 21 24.46 -6.40 16.78
N GLU A 22 25.37 -7.36 16.59
CA GLU A 22 25.78 -8.36 17.56
C GLU A 22 24.56 -9.12 18.13
N ILE A 23 23.67 -9.55 17.24
CA ILE A 23 22.53 -10.41 17.59
C ILE A 23 23.01 -11.86 17.58
N GLU A 24 22.80 -12.56 18.69
CA GLU A 24 23.19 -13.96 18.81
C GLU A 24 22.21 -14.91 18.10
N ASN A 25 22.71 -16.07 17.68
CA ASN A 25 21.91 -17.17 17.12
C ASN A 25 21.10 -16.83 15.84
N THR A 26 21.56 -15.86 15.04
CA THR A 26 20.91 -15.42 13.79
C THR A 26 20.71 -16.55 12.78
N GLY A 27 21.64 -17.51 12.69
CA GLY A 27 21.60 -18.59 11.70
C GLY A 27 20.43 -19.57 11.84
N ARG A 28 19.74 -19.61 12.98
CA ARG A 28 18.52 -20.43 13.19
C ARG A 28 17.23 -19.64 13.07
N MET A 29 17.32 -18.31 13.00
CA MET A 29 16.16 -17.44 13.01
C MET A 29 15.53 -17.36 11.63
N ARG A 30 14.19 -17.32 11.59
CA ARG A 30 13.46 -16.96 10.38
C ARG A 30 13.68 -15.47 10.06
N LYS A 31 13.47 -15.05 8.79
CA LYS A 31 13.56 -13.63 8.38
C LYS A 31 12.78 -12.72 9.33
N GLN A 32 11.58 -13.12 9.73
CA GLN A 32 10.75 -12.36 10.67
C GLN A 32 11.37 -12.19 12.06
N GLU A 33 11.96 -13.26 12.61
CA GLU A 33 12.62 -13.23 13.91
C GLU A 33 13.88 -12.36 13.87
N LEU A 34 14.63 -12.40 12.76
CA LEU A 34 15.75 -11.50 12.51
C LEU A 34 15.30 -10.04 12.46
N MET A 35 14.23 -9.75 11.71
CA MET A 35 13.68 -8.39 11.64
C MET A 35 13.27 -7.90 13.02
N PHE A 36 12.57 -8.73 13.79
CA PHE A 36 12.18 -8.41 15.16
C PHE A 36 13.38 -8.13 16.06
N ALA A 37 14.42 -8.96 16.00
CA ALA A 37 15.63 -8.79 16.80
C ALA A 37 16.40 -7.51 16.43
N ILE A 38 16.54 -7.20 15.13
CA ILE A 38 17.15 -5.97 14.62
C ILE A 38 16.41 -4.75 15.15
N ILE A 39 15.08 -4.73 14.97
CA ILE A 39 14.24 -3.62 15.40
C ILE A 39 14.29 -3.46 16.91
N LYS A 40 14.25 -4.55 17.67
CA LYS A 40 14.35 -4.53 19.14
C LYS A 40 15.70 -3.95 19.60
N LYS A 41 16.81 -4.30 18.95
CA LYS A 41 18.13 -3.76 19.28
C LYS A 41 18.22 -2.26 18.96
N ARG A 42 17.75 -1.84 17.78
CA ARG A 42 17.74 -0.42 17.36
C ARG A 42 16.82 0.44 18.22
N ALA A 43 15.62 -0.04 18.53
CA ALA A 43 14.67 0.65 19.40
C ALA A 43 15.23 0.84 20.83
N LYS A 44 15.99 -0.12 21.36
CA LYS A 44 16.71 0.05 22.63
C LYS A 44 17.79 1.14 22.58
N GLY A 45 18.33 1.42 21.39
CA GLY A 45 19.24 2.54 21.13
C GLY A 45 18.54 3.89 20.97
N GLY A 46 17.20 3.95 21.09
CA GLY A 46 16.41 5.17 20.96
C GLY A 46 15.96 5.49 19.53
N GLU A 47 16.21 4.60 18.57
CA GLU A 47 15.72 4.81 17.19
C GLU A 47 14.21 4.57 17.08
N LEU A 48 13.52 5.53 16.45
CA LEU A 48 12.12 5.41 16.09
C LEU A 48 11.95 4.53 14.85
N VAL A 49 10.91 3.69 14.88
CA VAL A 49 10.58 2.73 13.82
C VAL A 49 9.27 3.19 13.22
N ASN A 50 9.28 3.49 11.92
CA ASN A 50 8.09 3.89 11.18
C ASN A 50 7.67 2.76 10.26
N ALA A 51 6.39 2.68 9.96
CA ALA A 51 5.86 1.77 8.96
C ALA A 51 4.62 2.35 8.29
N ASP A 52 4.30 1.77 7.14
CA ASP A 52 3.14 2.12 6.36
C ASP A 52 2.40 0.87 5.88
N GLY A 53 1.10 1.02 5.61
CA GLY A 53 0.28 -0.02 5.01
C GLY A 53 -1.19 0.37 4.92
N VAL A 54 -1.97 -0.48 4.25
CA VAL A 54 -3.41 -0.24 4.04
C VAL A 54 -4.20 -0.92 5.16
N LEU A 55 -5.05 -0.16 5.84
CA LEU A 55 -5.86 -0.65 6.95
C LEU A 55 -6.94 -1.63 6.46
N GLU A 56 -7.00 -2.78 7.12
CA GLU A 56 -8.15 -3.67 7.14
C GLU A 56 -8.74 -3.73 8.55
N VAL A 57 -9.98 -3.25 8.72
CA VAL A 57 -10.73 -3.36 9.98
C VAL A 57 -11.49 -4.68 10.01
N LEU A 58 -11.28 -5.47 11.08
CA LEU A 58 -11.95 -6.75 11.30
C LEU A 58 -13.26 -6.56 12.07
N PRO A 59 -14.17 -7.56 12.07
CA PRO A 59 -15.48 -7.46 12.72
C PRO A 59 -15.44 -7.09 14.21
N ASP A 60 -14.39 -7.49 14.91
CA ASP A 60 -14.17 -7.19 16.34
C ASP A 60 -13.71 -5.74 16.59
N GLY A 61 -13.57 -4.93 15.53
CA GLY A 61 -13.27 -3.50 15.58
C GLY A 61 -11.80 -3.13 15.71
N PHE A 62 -10.89 -4.10 15.81
CA PHE A 62 -9.45 -3.88 15.64
C PHE A 62 -9.07 -4.10 14.17
N GLY A 63 -7.85 -3.73 13.78
CA GLY A 63 -7.42 -3.88 12.40
C GLY A 63 -5.94 -4.19 12.22
N PHE A 64 -5.56 -4.46 10.99
CA PHE A 64 -4.18 -4.69 10.57
C PHE A 64 -3.83 -3.80 9.38
N LEU A 65 -2.61 -3.28 9.38
CA LEU A 65 -2.03 -2.69 8.17
C LEU A 65 -1.46 -3.81 7.30
N ARG A 66 -2.08 -3.99 6.14
CA ARG A 66 -1.69 -4.95 5.11
C ARG A 66 -0.70 -4.31 4.14
N ALA A 67 0.27 -5.10 3.71
CA ALA A 67 1.34 -4.63 2.85
C ALA A 67 1.08 -4.96 1.36
N PRO A 68 1.47 -4.08 0.42
CA PRO A 68 1.30 -4.32 -1.02
C PRO A 68 2.12 -5.51 -1.54
N ASP A 69 3.28 -5.79 -0.95
CA ASP A 69 4.19 -6.88 -1.33
C ASP A 69 3.60 -8.27 -1.07
N THR A 70 2.74 -8.40 -0.06
CA THR A 70 1.94 -9.61 0.20
C THR A 70 0.60 -9.59 -0.52
N SER A 71 0.39 -8.67 -1.47
CA SER A 71 -0.89 -8.47 -2.17
C SER A 71 -2.05 -8.24 -1.19
N TYR A 72 -1.78 -7.51 -0.10
CA TYR A 72 -2.73 -7.22 0.98
C TYR A 72 -3.29 -8.45 1.72
N THR A 73 -2.62 -9.60 1.61
CA THR A 73 -3.02 -10.81 2.33
C THR A 73 -2.53 -10.78 3.77
N ALA A 74 -3.22 -11.51 4.64
CA ALA A 74 -2.88 -11.57 6.04
C ALA A 74 -1.49 -12.18 6.25
N SER A 75 -0.63 -11.43 6.95
CA SER A 75 0.74 -11.83 7.24
C SER A 75 1.06 -11.70 8.72
N THR A 76 2.07 -12.44 9.15
CA THR A 76 2.52 -12.45 10.56
C THR A 76 3.27 -11.18 10.95
N ASP A 77 3.71 -10.40 9.97
CA ASP A 77 4.42 -9.14 10.13
C ASP A 77 3.54 -7.91 9.86
N ASP A 78 2.22 -8.09 9.84
CA ASP A 78 1.25 -7.01 9.78
C ASP A 78 1.25 -6.20 11.09
N ILE A 79 0.86 -4.93 10.97
CA ILE A 79 0.86 -4.00 12.09
C ILE A 79 -0.54 -3.92 12.66
N TYR A 80 -0.66 -4.29 13.93
CA TYR A 80 -1.89 -4.19 14.70
C TYR A 80 -2.27 -2.73 14.94
N ILE A 81 -3.55 -2.44 14.76
CA ILE A 81 -4.19 -1.19 15.14
C ILE A 81 -5.34 -1.47 16.10
N SER A 82 -5.34 -0.74 17.21
CA SER A 82 -6.35 -0.89 18.26
C SER A 82 -7.70 -0.28 17.87
N PRO A 83 -8.83 -0.80 18.41
CA PRO A 83 -10.15 -0.20 18.18
C PRO A 83 -10.24 1.26 18.63
N SER A 84 -9.48 1.66 19.65
CA SER A 84 -9.46 3.04 20.14
C SER A 84 -8.80 3.99 19.14
N GLN A 85 -7.73 3.57 18.46
CA GLN A 85 -7.10 4.35 17.39
C GLN A 85 -8.04 4.49 16.18
N ILE A 86 -8.68 3.38 15.76
CA ILE A 86 -9.64 3.38 14.65
C ILE A 86 -10.77 4.39 14.92
N ARG A 87 -11.38 4.33 16.12
CA ARG A 87 -12.44 5.27 16.51
C ARG A 87 -11.95 6.71 16.63
N ARG A 88 -10.78 6.93 17.24
CA ARG A 88 -10.24 8.28 17.48
C ARG A 88 -9.99 9.06 16.19
N PHE A 89 -9.50 8.39 15.16
CA PHE A 89 -9.14 9.00 13.87
C PHE A 89 -10.17 8.76 12.77
N ASN A 90 -11.33 8.17 13.11
CA ASN A 90 -12.40 7.82 12.18
C ASN A 90 -11.89 7.01 10.96
N LEU A 91 -11.06 6.00 11.24
CA LEU A 91 -10.40 5.19 10.21
C LEU A 91 -11.36 4.17 9.60
N HIS A 92 -11.20 3.91 8.31
CA HIS A 92 -11.98 2.93 7.56
C HIS A 92 -11.06 1.96 6.82
N THR A 93 -11.57 0.76 6.54
CA THR A 93 -10.87 -0.19 5.67
C THR A 93 -10.55 0.46 4.33
N GLY A 94 -9.28 0.37 3.91
CA GLY A 94 -8.76 1.02 2.71
C GLY A 94 -7.97 2.30 2.97
N ASP A 95 -8.00 2.87 4.18
CA ASP A 95 -7.14 4.00 4.51
C ASP A 95 -5.66 3.58 4.53
N MET A 96 -4.82 4.31 3.79
CA MET A 96 -3.37 4.18 3.86
C MET A 96 -2.86 4.89 5.10
N ILE A 97 -2.20 4.16 6.01
CA ILE A 97 -1.71 4.70 7.28
C ILE A 97 -0.20 4.72 7.26
N GLU A 98 0.38 5.84 7.69
CA GLU A 98 1.81 5.98 8.00
C GLU A 98 1.97 6.34 9.47
N GLY A 99 2.91 5.71 10.16
CA GLY A 99 3.20 6.10 11.54
C GLY A 99 4.29 5.31 12.23
N GLU A 100 4.56 5.71 13.46
CA GLU A 100 5.51 5.05 14.34
C GLU A 100 4.92 3.74 14.87
N VAL A 101 5.70 2.67 14.77
CA VAL A 101 5.37 1.34 15.26
C VAL A 101 6.25 0.96 16.43
N ARG A 102 5.66 0.21 17.37
CA ARG A 102 6.39 -0.39 18.49
C ARG A 102 6.44 -1.90 18.34
N ILE A 103 7.48 -2.48 18.93
CA ILE A 103 7.58 -3.93 19.10
C ILE A 103 6.44 -4.46 19.99
N PRO A 104 5.96 -5.69 19.75
CA PRO A 104 5.09 -6.40 20.69
C PRO A 104 5.71 -6.48 22.09
N LYS A 105 4.88 -6.26 23.10
CA LYS A 105 5.17 -6.55 24.51
C LYS A 105 5.06 -8.05 24.79
N ASP A 106 5.45 -8.47 25.99
CA ASP A 106 5.30 -9.86 26.42
C ASP A 106 3.83 -10.31 26.31
N GLY A 107 3.59 -11.35 25.52
CA GLY A 107 2.25 -11.87 25.22
C GLY A 107 1.60 -11.31 23.93
N GLU A 108 2.15 -10.26 23.33
CA GLU A 108 1.71 -9.74 22.03
C GLU A 108 2.47 -10.45 20.88
N ARG A 109 1.81 -10.67 19.74
CA ARG A 109 2.40 -11.35 18.57
C ARG A 109 2.80 -10.42 17.41
N TYR A 110 2.18 -9.24 17.33
CA TYR A 110 2.29 -8.33 16.19
C TYR A 110 2.95 -7.03 16.59
N PHE A 111 3.60 -6.37 15.62
CA PHE A 111 3.93 -4.95 15.76
C PHE A 111 2.64 -4.17 15.98
N ALA A 112 2.68 -3.12 16.78
CA ALA A 112 1.51 -2.28 17.03
C ALA A 112 1.81 -0.83 16.65
N LEU A 113 0.82 -0.16 16.06
CA LEU A 113 0.91 1.27 15.79
C LEU A 113 1.00 2.02 17.13
N ASN A 114 2.07 2.76 17.34
CA ASN A 114 2.28 3.61 18.53
C ASN A 114 1.68 5.00 18.29
N LYS A 115 2.07 5.63 17.19
CA LYS A 115 1.64 6.98 16.81
C LYS A 115 1.27 7.00 15.34
N LEU A 116 0.14 7.60 15.03
CA LEU A 116 -0.31 7.80 13.66
C LEU A 116 0.17 9.17 13.18
N ASP A 117 0.88 9.21 12.05
CA ASP A 117 1.44 10.44 11.49
C ASP A 117 0.67 10.93 10.26
N LYS A 118 0.24 10.04 9.35
CA LYS A 118 -0.57 10.40 8.18
C LYS A 118 -1.66 9.37 7.85
N ILE A 119 -2.70 9.86 7.18
CA ILE A 119 -3.80 9.08 6.60
C ILE A 119 -3.92 9.51 5.14
N ASN A 120 -3.77 8.58 4.20
CA ASN A 120 -3.84 8.83 2.75
C ASN A 120 -2.93 9.99 2.31
N GLY A 121 -1.73 10.11 2.90
CA GLY A 121 -0.76 11.17 2.61
C GLY A 121 -1.04 12.51 3.29
N LEU A 122 -2.14 12.66 4.03
CA LEU A 122 -2.53 13.89 4.72
C LEU A 122 -2.40 13.78 6.24
N PRO A 123 -2.31 14.90 6.97
CA PRO A 123 -2.37 14.90 8.44
C PRO A 123 -3.68 14.28 8.96
N PRO A 124 -3.65 13.56 10.08
CA PRO A 124 -4.85 12.88 10.60
C PRO A 124 -6.03 13.79 10.96
N GLU A 125 -5.78 15.08 11.20
CA GLU A 125 -6.85 16.05 11.50
C GLU A 125 -7.78 16.27 10.29
N ASP A 126 -7.27 16.15 9.07
CA ASP A 126 -8.05 16.35 7.84
C ASP A 126 -9.06 15.22 7.61
N ASN A 127 -8.77 14.02 8.13
CA ASN A 127 -9.62 12.84 7.93
C ASN A 127 -10.99 12.97 8.63
N LYS A 128 -11.08 13.78 9.71
CA LYS A 128 -12.33 13.98 10.46
C LYS A 128 -13.40 14.71 9.66
N HIS A 129 -12.99 15.53 8.69
CA HIS A 129 -13.89 16.34 7.87
C HIS A 129 -14.17 15.73 6.49
N LYS A 130 -13.66 14.53 6.22
CA LYS A 130 -13.80 13.86 4.93
C LYS A 130 -15.26 13.44 4.71
N ILE A 131 -15.77 13.74 3.52
CA ILE A 131 -17.07 13.25 3.08
C ILE A 131 -16.90 11.77 2.70
N MET A 132 -17.77 10.91 3.24
CA MET A 132 -17.78 9.49 2.89
C MET A 132 -18.07 9.30 1.40
N PHE A 133 -17.45 8.30 0.76
CA PHE A 133 -17.55 8.10 -0.69
C PHE A 133 -19.01 7.92 -1.14
N GLU A 134 -19.83 7.25 -0.33
CA GLU A 134 -21.26 6.99 -0.55
C GLU A 134 -22.11 8.27 -0.56
N ASN A 135 -21.63 9.35 0.05
CA ASN A 135 -22.32 10.63 0.08
C ASN A 135 -21.95 11.54 -1.10
N LEU A 136 -20.98 11.14 -1.93
CA LEU A 136 -20.61 11.89 -3.12
C LEU A 136 -21.71 11.79 -4.17
N THR A 137 -22.01 12.91 -4.84
CA THR A 137 -22.98 12.91 -5.94
C THR A 137 -22.37 12.26 -7.17
N PRO A 138 -22.94 11.16 -7.70
CA PRO A 138 -22.42 10.53 -8.90
C PRO A 138 -22.65 11.44 -10.10
N LEU A 139 -21.61 11.67 -10.90
CA LEU A 139 -21.66 12.48 -12.11
C LEU A 139 -21.09 11.68 -13.29
N PHE A 140 -21.51 12.05 -14.50
CA PHE A 140 -20.86 11.55 -15.71
C PHE A 140 -19.44 12.13 -15.84
N PRO A 141 -18.49 11.37 -16.41
CA PRO A 141 -17.15 11.88 -16.69
C PRO A 141 -17.20 13.14 -17.57
N LYS A 142 -16.55 14.21 -17.09
CA LYS A 142 -16.44 15.49 -17.81
C LYS A 142 -15.06 15.71 -18.43
N GLU A 143 -14.04 15.07 -17.85
CA GLU A 143 -12.65 15.17 -18.28
C GLU A 143 -12.23 13.87 -18.94
N GLN A 144 -11.81 13.94 -20.21
CA GLN A 144 -11.28 12.79 -20.94
C GLN A 144 -9.86 12.48 -20.45
N MET A 145 -9.60 11.20 -20.21
CA MET A 145 -8.27 10.65 -20.03
C MET A 145 -7.72 10.23 -21.39
N ARG A 146 -7.14 11.20 -22.12
CA ARG A 146 -6.59 10.97 -23.47
C ARG A 146 -5.52 9.87 -23.44
N LEU A 147 -5.67 8.87 -24.30
CA LEU A 147 -4.76 7.73 -24.42
C LEU A 147 -3.74 7.87 -25.54
N GLU A 148 -4.00 8.71 -26.54
CA GLU A 148 -3.00 9.07 -27.55
C GLU A 148 -1.77 9.69 -26.89
N ARG A 149 -0.59 9.15 -27.22
CA ARG A 149 0.71 9.60 -26.74
C ARG A 149 1.47 10.25 -27.89
N ASP A 150 2.44 11.11 -27.58
CA ASP A 150 3.34 11.66 -28.59
C ASP A 150 4.50 10.69 -28.91
N ILE A 151 4.17 9.53 -29.49
CA ILE A 151 5.14 8.50 -29.90
C ILE A 151 4.79 7.90 -31.26
N LYS A 152 5.81 7.52 -32.03
CA LYS A 152 5.68 6.84 -33.34
C LYS A 152 5.77 5.31 -33.22
N SER A 153 5.07 4.74 -32.25
CA SER A 153 5.00 3.29 -32.01
C SER A 153 3.61 2.75 -32.36
N ASP A 154 3.52 1.50 -32.81
CA ASP A 154 2.25 0.81 -33.09
C ASP A 154 1.36 0.71 -31.85
N GLU A 155 1.96 0.71 -30.65
CA GLU A 155 1.24 0.80 -29.37
C GLU A 155 0.27 1.99 -29.35
N ASN A 156 0.68 3.13 -29.93
CA ASN A 156 -0.10 4.36 -29.92
C ASN A 156 -1.40 4.24 -30.76
N ILE A 157 -1.42 3.35 -31.76
CA ILE A 157 -2.61 3.12 -32.59
C ILE A 157 -3.78 2.65 -31.72
N THR A 158 -3.52 1.81 -30.72
CA THR A 158 -4.57 1.31 -29.81
C THR A 158 -5.22 2.46 -29.04
N GLY A 159 -4.40 3.33 -28.42
CA GLY A 159 -4.89 4.50 -27.67
C GLY A 159 -5.68 5.46 -28.55
N ARG A 160 -5.17 5.76 -29.76
CA ARG A 160 -5.84 6.64 -30.74
C ARG A 160 -7.21 6.13 -31.17
N VAL A 161 -7.33 4.83 -31.44
CA VAL A 161 -8.61 4.22 -31.81
C VAL A 161 -9.60 4.30 -30.65
N ILE A 162 -9.16 4.02 -29.42
CA ILE A 162 -10.03 4.12 -28.24
C ILE A 162 -10.50 5.57 -28.03
N ASP A 163 -9.60 6.56 -28.13
CA ASP A 163 -9.96 7.98 -27.97
C ASP A 163 -11.02 8.45 -28.97
N ILE A 164 -11.04 7.89 -30.18
CA ILE A 164 -12.00 8.24 -31.23
C ILE A 164 -13.34 7.50 -31.04
N ILE A 165 -13.28 6.18 -30.77
CA ILE A 165 -14.46 5.31 -30.82
C ILE A 165 -15.17 5.23 -29.46
N SER A 166 -14.41 5.18 -28.38
CA SER A 166 -14.90 4.94 -27.03
C SER A 166 -14.03 5.68 -26.00
N PRO A 167 -14.06 7.02 -25.97
CA PRO A 167 -13.20 7.81 -25.11
C PRO A 167 -13.41 7.45 -23.64
N ILE A 168 -12.31 7.37 -22.90
CA ILE A 168 -12.31 7.07 -21.46
C ILE A 168 -12.19 8.37 -20.69
N GLY A 169 -13.08 8.61 -19.72
CA GLY A 169 -13.03 9.78 -18.84
C GLY A 169 -12.75 9.44 -17.38
N ARG A 170 -12.49 10.47 -16.57
CA ARG A 170 -12.31 10.33 -15.11
C ARG A 170 -13.62 9.86 -14.45
N GLY A 171 -13.58 8.70 -13.81
CA GLY A 171 -14.77 8.03 -13.26
C GLY A 171 -15.50 7.14 -14.26
N GLN A 172 -14.93 6.86 -15.43
CA GLN A 172 -15.53 5.98 -16.43
C GLN A 172 -15.65 4.54 -15.91
N ARG A 173 -16.83 3.95 -16.10
CA ARG A 173 -17.05 2.51 -15.93
C ARG A 173 -17.12 1.87 -17.32
N ALA A 174 -16.09 1.11 -17.68
CA ALA A 174 -15.95 0.48 -18.99
C ALA A 174 -15.80 -1.04 -18.89
N LEU A 175 -16.15 -1.73 -19.98
CA LEU A 175 -15.99 -3.18 -20.11
C LEU A 175 -15.29 -3.47 -21.44
N ILE A 176 -14.18 -4.21 -21.38
CA ILE A 176 -13.49 -4.71 -22.58
C ILE A 176 -14.00 -6.12 -22.86
N VAL A 177 -14.91 -6.25 -23.82
CA VAL A 177 -15.45 -7.54 -24.24
C VAL A 177 -14.52 -8.14 -25.29
N ALA A 178 -13.90 -9.28 -24.98
CA ALA A 178 -12.87 -9.88 -25.83
C ALA A 178 -12.85 -11.42 -25.72
N PRO A 179 -12.87 -12.17 -26.84
CA PRO A 179 -12.74 -13.63 -26.81
C PRO A 179 -11.33 -14.07 -26.42
N PRO A 180 -11.09 -15.36 -26.11
CA PRO A 180 -9.75 -15.87 -25.84
C PRO A 180 -8.77 -15.57 -26.99
N LYS A 181 -7.51 -15.26 -26.65
CA LYS A 181 -6.41 -14.98 -27.59
C LYS A 181 -6.60 -13.77 -28.54
N SER A 182 -7.44 -12.81 -28.19
CA SER A 182 -7.71 -11.59 -28.98
C SER A 182 -6.81 -10.39 -28.66
N GLY A 183 -5.81 -10.55 -27.79
CA GLY A 183 -4.89 -9.44 -27.43
C GLY A 183 -5.34 -8.56 -26.25
N LYS A 184 -6.34 -8.97 -25.45
CA LYS A 184 -6.84 -8.21 -24.28
C LYS A 184 -5.74 -7.74 -23.31
N THR A 185 -4.70 -8.56 -23.11
CA THR A 185 -3.58 -8.22 -22.20
C THR A 185 -2.74 -7.08 -22.77
N VAL A 186 -2.43 -7.12 -24.07
CA VAL A 186 -1.66 -6.08 -24.76
C VAL A 186 -2.43 -4.77 -24.79
N MET A 187 -3.74 -4.83 -25.08
CA MET A 187 -4.61 -3.66 -25.02
C MET A 187 -4.61 -3.01 -23.63
N MET A 188 -4.71 -3.81 -22.56
CA MET A 188 -4.64 -3.29 -21.19
C MET A 188 -3.29 -2.64 -20.88
N GLN A 189 -2.18 -3.27 -21.28
CA GLN A 189 -0.84 -2.69 -21.12
C GLN A 189 -0.73 -1.32 -21.80
N HIS A 190 -1.20 -1.20 -23.05
CA HIS A 190 -1.19 0.06 -23.79
C HIS A 190 -2.01 1.15 -23.09
N ILE A 191 -3.19 0.81 -22.55
CA ILE A 191 -4.01 1.74 -21.76
C ILE A 191 -3.24 2.19 -20.52
N CYS A 192 -2.62 1.27 -19.77
CA CYS A 192 -1.84 1.60 -18.58
C CYS A 192 -0.65 2.50 -18.90
N HIS A 193 0.11 2.20 -19.96
CA HIS A 193 1.25 3.03 -20.37
C HIS A 193 0.82 4.43 -20.81
N ALA A 194 -0.31 4.54 -21.52
CA ALA A 194 -0.87 5.81 -21.93
C ALA A 194 -1.34 6.67 -20.74
N ILE A 195 -2.07 6.06 -19.79
CA ILE A 195 -2.50 6.77 -18.58
C ILE A 195 -1.28 7.23 -17.77
N ALA A 196 -0.29 6.37 -17.55
CA ALA A 196 0.92 6.71 -16.79
C ALA A 196 1.76 7.82 -17.47
N ALA A 197 1.80 7.85 -18.81
CA ALA A 197 2.56 8.87 -19.54
C ALA A 197 1.83 10.22 -19.61
N ASN A 198 0.51 10.21 -19.80
CA ASN A 198 -0.28 11.42 -20.02
C ASN A 198 -0.85 12.03 -18.73
N HIS A 199 -1.00 11.23 -17.66
CA HIS A 199 -1.60 11.62 -16.38
C HIS A 199 -0.74 11.12 -15.20
N PRO A 200 0.47 11.68 -14.98
CA PRO A 200 1.37 11.27 -13.90
C PRO A 200 0.87 11.66 -12.50
#